data_AF-A0A820IIK3-F1
#
_entry.id   AF-A0A820IIK3-F1
#
_cell.length_a   1.000
_cell.length_b   1.000
_cell.length_c   1.000
_cell.angle_alpha   90.00
_cell.angle_beta   90.00
_cell.angle_gamma   90.00
#
_symmetry.space_group_name_H-M   'P 1'
#
loop_
_entity.id
_entity.type
_entity.pdbx_description
1 polymer ?
#
loop_
_entity_poly.entity_id
_entity_poly.type
_entity_poly.pdbx_seq_one_letter_code
_entity_poly.pdbx_strand_id
1 'polypeptide(L)'
;KQLSSPCGVIVDHLGNVYVADSDNHRIMRWCEGSCEGSIVVGGNGEGEKPNQFSNPVGLSFDVQGNLYVADWSNHRIQKFEIDLN
;
A
#
# COMPACT_ATOMS: atom_id res chain seq x y z
N LYS A 1 6.83 -4.69 -12.05
CA LYS A 1 7.66 -3.70 -11.30
C LYS A 1 8.39 -4.44 -10.19
N GLN A 2 9.64 -4.08 -9.87
CA GLN A 2 10.41 -4.71 -8.79
C GLN A 2 10.07 -4.10 -7.42
N LEU A 3 9.89 -4.94 -6.40
CA LEU A 3 9.75 -4.55 -5.00
C LEU A 3 11.11 -4.25 -4.37
N SER A 4 11.15 -3.40 -3.34
CA SER A 4 12.34 -3.08 -2.55
C SER A 4 11.99 -3.00 -1.06
N SER A 5 12.61 -3.89 -0.27
CA SER A 5 12.38 -4.06 1.17
C SER A 5 10.90 -4.07 1.59
N PRO A 6 10.06 -4.97 1.05
CA PRO A 6 8.65 -5.00 1.42
C PRO A 6 8.47 -5.39 2.89
N CYS A 7 7.72 -4.60 3.66
CA CYS A 7 7.57 -4.81 5.11
C CYS A 7 6.20 -5.34 5.56
N GLY A 8 5.17 -5.25 4.72
CA GLY A 8 3.81 -5.62 5.09
C GLY A 8 3.00 -6.15 3.93
N VAL A 9 2.09 -7.10 4.23
CA VAL A 9 1.18 -7.71 3.26
C VAL A 9 -0.19 -7.93 3.86
N ILE A 10 -1.24 -7.66 3.10
CA ILE A 10 -2.63 -8.04 3.40
C ILE A 10 -3.31 -8.60 2.15
N VAL A 11 -4.37 -9.37 2.34
CA VAL A 11 -5.18 -9.95 1.27
C VAL A 11 -6.63 -9.55 1.50
N ASP A 12 -7.32 -9.11 0.46
CA ASP A 12 -8.75 -8.81 0.54
C ASP A 12 -9.63 -10.06 0.34
N HIS A 13 -10.95 -9.90 0.40
CA HIS A 13 -11.89 -11.01 0.26
C HIS A 13 -12.01 -11.55 -1.17
N LEU A 14 -11.44 -10.86 -2.17
CA LEU A 14 -11.37 -11.30 -3.56
C LEU A 14 -10.04 -12.00 -3.87
N GLY A 15 -9.14 -12.13 -2.89
CA GLY A 15 -7.83 -12.73 -3.07
C GLY A 15 -6.78 -11.78 -3.65
N ASN A 16 -7.07 -10.48 -3.78
CA ASN A 16 -6.07 -9.51 -4.22
C ASN A 16 -5.05 -9.27 -3.09
N VAL A 17 -3.77 -9.24 -3.44
CA VAL A 17 -2.65 -9.08 -2.50
C VAL A 17 -2.16 -7.64 -2.53
N TYR A 18 -2.05 -7.01 -1.36
CA TYR A 18 -1.53 -5.66 -1.19
C TYR A 18 -0.23 -5.70 -0.41
N VAL A 19 0.80 -5.03 -0.92
CA VAL A 19 2.15 -5.03 -0.32
C VAL A 19 2.63 -3.61 -0.08
N ALA A 20 3.15 -3.37 1.13
CA ALA A 20 3.92 -2.16 1.43
C ALA A 20 5.32 -2.31 0.84
N ASP A 21 5.56 -1.63 -0.28
CA ASP A 21 6.82 -1.64 -1.02
C ASP A 21 7.70 -0.49 -0.48
N SER A 22 8.29 -0.73 0.70
CA SER A 22 8.68 0.31 1.64
C SER A 22 9.76 1.26 1.13
N ASP A 23 10.83 0.73 0.52
CA ASP A 23 11.92 1.57 -0.03
C ASP A 23 11.53 2.23 -1.36
N ASN A 24 10.43 1.79 -1.97
CA ASN A 24 9.84 2.45 -3.12
C ASN A 24 8.72 3.44 -2.74
N HIS A 25 8.46 3.65 -1.43
CA HIS A 25 7.52 4.64 -0.92
C HIS A 25 6.11 4.51 -1.53
N ARG A 26 5.62 3.28 -1.66
CA ARG A 26 4.34 3.00 -2.33
C ARG A 26 3.67 1.73 -1.83
N ILE A 27 2.37 1.60 -2.09
CA ILE A 27 1.60 0.38 -1.89
C ILE A 27 1.26 -0.21 -3.25
N MET A 28 1.54 -1.49 -3.41
CA MET A 28 1.33 -2.25 -4.64
C MET A 28 0.17 -3.24 -4.46
N ARG A 29 -0.60 -3.53 -5.52
CA ARG A 29 -1.64 -4.56 -5.56
C ARG A 29 -1.40 -5.56 -6.69
N TRP A 30 -1.67 -6.83 -6.43
CA TRP A 30 -1.80 -7.89 -7.42
C TRP A 30 -3.20 -8.47 -7.35
N CYS A 31 -3.87 -8.57 -8.50
CA CYS A 31 -5.14 -9.30 -8.55
C CYS A 31 -4.89 -10.81 -8.37
N GLU A 32 -5.90 -11.55 -7.91
CA GLU A 32 -5.81 -13.01 -7.80
C GLU A 32 -5.31 -13.63 -9.13
N GLY A 33 -4.26 -14.46 -9.04
CA GLY A 33 -3.65 -15.10 -10.20
C GLY A 33 -2.78 -14.20 -11.10
N SER A 34 -2.65 -12.90 -10.80
CA SER A 34 -1.79 -11.98 -11.55
C SER A 34 -0.33 -12.07 -11.11
N CYS A 35 0.59 -12.05 -12.09
CA CYS A 35 2.02 -11.84 -11.85
C CYS A 35 2.44 -10.36 -11.96
N GLU A 36 1.52 -9.49 -12.41
CA GLU A 36 1.76 -8.07 -12.58
C GLU A 36 1.05 -7.25 -11.50
N GLY A 37 1.82 -6.36 -10.87
CA GLY A 37 1.33 -5.48 -9.81
C GLY A 37 1.15 -4.04 -10.28
N SER A 38 0.12 -3.38 -9.78
CA SER A 38 -0.15 -1.97 -9.98
C SER A 38 0.05 -1.16 -8.70
N ILE A 39 0.31 0.15 -8.83
CA ILE A 39 0.37 1.05 -7.68
C ILE A 39 -1.08 1.37 -7.29
N VAL A 40 -1.40 1.23 -6.01
CA VAL A 40 -2.70 1.61 -5.45
C VAL A 40 -2.63 3.03 -4.90
N VAL A 41 -1.64 3.29 -4.05
CA VAL A 41 -1.36 4.58 -3.43
C VAL A 41 0.15 4.77 -3.27
N GLY A 42 0.60 6.01 -3.17
CA GLY A 42 2.01 6.37 -3.11
C GLY A 42 2.67 6.44 -4.49
N GLY A 43 4.00 6.35 -4.51
CA GLY A 43 4.79 6.39 -5.75
C GLY A 43 5.10 7.80 -6.26
N ASN A 44 4.67 8.85 -5.55
CA ASN A 44 5.02 10.25 -5.84
C ASN A 44 6.28 10.71 -5.10
N GLY A 45 7.20 9.78 -4.85
CA GLY A 45 8.43 9.99 -4.09
C GLY A 45 8.22 9.97 -2.58
N GLU A 46 9.35 10.03 -1.88
CA GLU A 46 9.38 10.17 -0.43
C GLU A 46 8.84 11.54 0.02
N GLY A 47 8.07 11.56 1.10
CA GLY A 47 7.68 12.81 1.77
C GLY A 47 6.35 12.76 2.49
N GLU A 48 5.91 13.93 2.94
CA GLU A 48 4.72 14.10 3.80
C GLU A 48 3.48 14.61 3.05
N LYS A 49 3.60 14.94 1.75
CA LYS A 49 2.47 15.47 0.97
C LYS A 49 1.41 14.38 0.73
N PRO A 50 0.20 14.75 0.27
CA PRO A 50 -0.79 13.76 -0.14
C PRO A 50 -0.20 12.77 -1.15
N ASN A 51 -0.49 11.48 -0.93
CA ASN A 51 -0.02 10.39 -1.78
C ASN A 51 1.52 10.26 -1.85
N GLN A 52 2.23 10.74 -0.82
CA GLN A 52 3.63 10.43 -0.53
C GLN A 52 3.74 9.64 0.78
N PHE A 53 4.78 8.82 0.87
CA PHE A 53 5.12 8.03 2.05
C PHE A 53 6.61 8.14 2.37
N SER A 54 7.00 7.91 3.62
CA SER A 54 8.38 7.62 4.00
C SER A 54 8.41 6.28 4.74
N ASN A 55 8.93 5.25 4.06
CA ASN A 55 8.99 3.85 4.48
C ASN A 55 7.66 3.32 5.05
N PRO A 56 6.59 3.14 4.24
CA PRO A 56 5.35 2.55 4.73
C PRO A 56 5.58 1.09 5.13
N VAL A 57 5.02 0.64 6.27
CA VAL A 57 5.31 -0.72 6.81
C VAL A 57 4.09 -1.59 7.03
N GLY A 58 2.99 -1.03 7.52
CA GLY A 58 1.80 -1.77 7.94
C GLY A 58 0.58 -1.41 7.11
N LEU A 59 -0.26 -2.40 6.83
CA LEU A 59 -1.49 -2.24 6.07
C LEU A 59 -2.66 -2.89 6.82
N SER A 60 -3.85 -2.30 6.72
CA SER A 60 -5.11 -2.92 7.15
C SER A 60 -6.28 -2.37 6.35
N PHE A 61 -7.31 -3.17 6.15
CA PHE A 61 -8.61 -2.69 5.69
C PHE A 61 -9.54 -2.42 6.88
N ASP A 62 -10.44 -1.45 6.72
CA ASP A 62 -11.66 -1.39 7.55
C ASP A 62 -12.80 -2.19 6.89
N VAL A 63 -13.94 -2.26 7.58
CA VAL A 63 -15.14 -2.98 7.11
C VAL A 63 -15.83 -2.30 5.92
N GLN A 64 -15.44 -1.08 5.55
CA GLN A 64 -15.88 -0.40 4.33
C GLN A 64 -14.92 -0.63 3.15
N GLY A 65 -13.79 -1.32 3.39
CA GLY A 65 -12.75 -1.53 2.38
C GLY A 65 -11.74 -0.39 2.25
N ASN A 66 -11.74 0.60 3.15
CA ASN A 66 -10.73 1.64 3.13
C ASN A 66 -9.38 1.08 3.60
N LEU A 67 -8.32 1.47 2.91
CA LEU A 67 -6.96 1.07 3.24
C LEU A 67 -6.34 2.04 4.25
N TYR A 68 -5.82 1.49 5.35
CA TYR A 68 -5.00 2.19 6.31
C TYR A 68 -3.54 1.80 6.12
N VAL A 69 -2.66 2.80 6.08
CA VAL A 69 -1.22 2.62 5.90
C VAL A 69 -0.47 3.26 7.05
N ALA A 70 0.39 2.47 7.72
CA ALA A 70 1.36 2.99 8.68
C ALA A 70 2.56 3.56 7.92
N ASP A 71 2.61 4.88 7.84
CA ASP A 71 3.64 5.68 7.18
C ASP A 71 4.75 5.97 8.20
N TRP A 72 5.61 4.97 8.41
CA TRP A 72 6.40 4.80 9.63
C TRP A 72 7.35 5.96 9.91
N SER A 73 8.16 6.36 8.94
CA SER A 73 9.15 7.42 9.10
C SER A 73 8.50 8.80 9.20
N ASN A 74 7.28 8.96 8.66
CA ASN A 74 6.48 10.18 8.82
C ASN A 74 5.64 10.20 10.11
N HIS A 75 5.74 9.16 10.95
CA HIS A 75 5.04 9.08 12.25
C HIS A 75 3.52 9.27 12.16
N ARG A 76 2.89 8.78 11.09
CA ARG A 76 1.45 8.96 10.87
C ARG A 76 0.78 7.69 10.34
N ILE A 77 -0.55 7.68 10.44
CA ILE A 77 -1.42 6.74 9.73
C ILE A 77 -2.14 7.52 8.64
N GLN A 78 -2.16 6.99 7.43
CA GLN A 78 -2.96 7.53 6.33
C GLN A 78 -4.10 6.58 6.00
N LYS A 79 -5.29 7.13 5.71
CA LYS A 79 -6.48 6.41 5.26
C LYS A 79 -6.74 6.74 3.79
N PHE A 80 -7.05 5.73 2.99
CA PHE A 80 -7.40 5.87 1.58
C PHE A 80 -8.69 5.13 1.29
N GLU A 81 -9.62 5.82 0.65
CA GLU A 81 -10.74 5.17 -0.03
C GLU A 81 -10.19 4.58 -1.32
N ILE A 82 -10.28 3.27 -1.48
CA ILE A 82 -9.79 2.56 -2.67
C ILE A 82 -10.91 1.68 -3.22
N ASP A 83 -10.95 1.55 -4.54
CA ASP A 83 -11.89 0.63 -5.16
C ASP A 83 -11.36 -0.80 -5.06
N LEU A 84 -12.15 -1.65 -4.41
CA LEU A 84 -11.88 -3.09 -4.27
C LEU A 84 -12.57 -3.92 -5.37
N ASN A 85 -13.36 -3.29 -6.24
CA ASN A 85 -14.08 -3.97 -7.33
C ASN A 85 -13.37 -3.85 -8.69
#